data_AF-A0AAD8DV00-F1
#
_entry.id   AF-A0AAD8DV00-F1
#
_cell.length_a   1.000
_cell.length_b   1.000
_cell.length_c   1.000
_cell.angle_alpha   90.00
_cell.angle_beta   90.00
_cell.angle_gamma   90.00
#
_symmetry.space_group_name_H-M   'P 1'
#
loop_
_entity.id
_entity.type
_entity.pdbx_description
1 polymer ?
#
loop_
_entity_poly.entity_id
_entity_poly.type
_entity_poly.pdbx_seq_one_letter_code
_entity_poly.pdbx_strand_id
1 'polypeptide(L)'
;MKKVHGNDSFQRMNYLYQISKHIASKNPTLSSYYGNLIVNVAKKNVLKIHPDIKWQICKKCRCMLIDKETATMKIKRTEESKVIQWSCNTCGAKRNFPAKKNQEKTIWLENPKAIFEVIN
;
A
#
# COMPACT_ATOMS: atom_id res chain seq x y z
N MET A 1 25.61 -5.51 -10.02
CA MET A 1 24.18 -5.78 -9.72
C MET A 1 23.46 -6.18 -11.00
N LYS A 2 22.74 -7.31 -10.96
CA LYS A 2 21.91 -7.76 -12.08
C LYS A 2 20.79 -6.74 -12.30
N LYS A 3 20.69 -6.15 -13.50
CA LYS A 3 19.65 -5.17 -13.81
C LYS A 3 18.34 -5.90 -14.07
N VAL A 4 17.36 -5.74 -13.17
CA VAL A 4 15.99 -6.22 -13.38
C VAL A 4 15.25 -5.23 -14.27
N HIS A 5 14.40 -5.75 -15.15
CA HIS A 5 13.48 -4.90 -15.91
C HIS A 5 12.66 -4.01 -14.96
N GLY A 6 12.71 -2.69 -15.17
CA GLY A 6 12.00 -1.73 -14.32
C GLY A 6 12.69 -1.39 -12.99
N ASN A 7 13.95 -1.79 -12.76
CA ASN A 7 14.68 -1.50 -11.53
C ASN A 7 14.65 0.00 -11.15
N ASP A 8 14.95 0.89 -12.10
CA ASP A 8 14.95 2.35 -11.85
C ASP A 8 13.54 2.85 -11.47
N SER A 9 12.50 2.25 -12.05
CA SER A 9 11.11 2.57 -11.71
C SER A 9 10.73 2.07 -10.32
N PHE A 10 11.19 0.88 -9.91
CA PHE A 10 11.00 0.38 -8.56
C PHE A 10 11.73 1.24 -7.53
N GLN A 11 12.97 1.64 -7.80
CA GLN A 11 13.72 2.56 -6.94
C GLN A 11 13.02 3.92 -6.82
N ARG A 12 12.54 4.48 -7.94
CA ARG A 12 11.75 5.72 -7.94
C ARG A 12 10.47 5.59 -7.14
N MET A 13 9.73 4.50 -7.30
CA MET A 13 8.50 4.24 -6.53
C MET A 13 8.79 4.10 -5.04
N ASN A 14 9.88 3.42 -4.67
CA ASN A 14 10.31 3.29 -3.28
C ASN A 14 10.63 4.65 -2.66
N TYR A 15 11.41 5.49 -3.35
CA TYR A 15 11.73 6.84 -2.91
C TYR A 15 10.47 7.70 -2.69
N LEU A 16 9.55 7.70 -3.67
CA LEU A 16 8.28 8.42 -3.56
C LEU A 16 7.42 7.91 -2.40
N TYR A 17 7.41 6.59 -2.16
CA TYR A 17 6.68 5.99 -1.04
C TYR A 17 7.23 6.45 0.31
N GLN A 18 8.56 6.44 0.49
CA GLN A 18 9.20 6.87 1.74
C GLN A 18 8.90 8.34 2.06
N ILE A 19 9.04 9.22 1.07
CA ILE A 19 8.71 10.65 1.25
C ILE A 19 7.22 10.85 1.51
N SER A 20 6.37 10.16 0.74
CA SER A 20 4.92 10.26 0.90
C SER A 20 4.46 9.84 2.29
N LYS A 21 5.10 8.83 2.87
CA LYS A 21 4.85 8.37 4.23
C LYS A 21 5.33 9.38 5.27
N HIS A 22 6.55 9.93 5.12
CA HIS A 22 7.08 10.93 6.05
C HIS A 22 6.27 12.23 6.06
N ILE A 23 5.81 12.68 4.89
CA ILE A 23 5.07 13.94 4.77
C ILE A 23 3.59 13.80 5.12
N ALA A 24 3.05 12.59 5.18
CA ALA A 24 1.63 12.32 5.40
C ALA A 24 1.09 12.99 6.67
N SER A 25 1.85 12.95 7.77
CA SER A 25 1.50 13.57 9.04
C SER A 25 1.47 15.10 9.00
N LYS A 26 2.36 15.70 8.20
CA LYS A 26 2.54 17.16 8.11
C LYS A 26 1.63 17.79 7.05
N ASN A 27 1.57 17.20 5.87
CA ASN A 27 0.80 17.67 4.73
C ASN A 27 0.20 16.49 3.94
N PRO A 28 -1.06 16.12 4.24
CA PRO A 28 -1.76 15.02 3.59
C PRO A 28 -2.01 15.24 2.09
N THR A 29 -2.14 16.50 1.66
CA THR A 29 -2.34 16.87 0.24
C THR A 29 -1.08 16.57 -0.56
N LEU A 30 0.09 16.90 -0.02
CA LEU A 30 1.37 16.60 -0.65
C LEU A 30 1.66 15.08 -0.66
N SER A 31 1.29 14.37 0.40
CA SER A 31 1.32 12.89 0.42
C SER A 31 0.44 12.29 -0.69
N SER A 32 -0.76 12.86 -0.90
CA SER A 32 -1.66 12.45 -1.98
C SER A 32 -1.05 12.68 -3.36
N TYR A 33 -0.34 13.79 -3.57
CA TYR A 33 0.39 14.06 -4.81
C TYR A 33 1.47 12.99 -5.08
N TYR A 34 2.33 12.69 -4.11
CA TYR A 34 3.33 11.63 -4.24
C TYR A 34 2.70 10.25 -4.45
N GLY A 35 1.58 9.95 -3.76
CA GLY A 35 0.82 8.72 -3.97
C GLY A 35 0.29 8.56 -5.40
N ASN A 36 -0.17 9.65 -6.02
CA ASN A 36 -0.54 9.65 -7.43
C ASN A 36 0.67 9.39 -8.35
N LEU A 37 1.83 9.99 -8.05
CA LEU A 37 3.05 9.74 -8.80
C LEU A 37 3.48 8.26 -8.74
N ILE A 38 3.42 7.61 -7.57
CA ILE A 38 3.73 6.18 -7.43
C ILE A 38 2.85 5.35 -8.37
N VAL A 39 1.53 5.61 -8.36
CA VAL A 39 0.57 4.89 -9.21
C VAL A 39 0.79 5.17 -10.69
N ASN A 40 1.12 6.41 -11.05
CA ASN A 40 1.38 6.79 -12.44
C ASN A 40 2.65 6.15 -12.99
N VAL A 41 3.73 6.11 -12.19
CA VAL A 41 4.97 5.41 -12.54
C VAL A 41 4.70 3.91 -12.72
N ALA A 42 3.93 3.29 -11.82
CA ALA A 42 3.56 1.88 -11.94
C ALA A 42 2.73 1.60 -13.21
N LYS A 43 1.71 2.43 -13.49
CA LYS A 43 0.88 2.29 -14.69
C LYS A 43 1.67 2.46 -15.99
N LYS A 44 2.50 3.51 -16.07
CA LYS A 44 3.27 3.82 -17.28
C LYS A 44 4.27 2.72 -17.64
N ASN A 45 4.87 2.11 -16.62
CA ASN A 45 5.86 1.04 -16.81
C ASN A 45 5.26 -0.38 -16.71
N VAL A 46 3.93 -0.50 -16.57
CA VAL A 46 3.22 -1.79 -16.43
C VAL A 46 3.79 -2.64 -15.27
N LEU A 47 4.11 -1.98 -14.15
CA LEU A 47 4.69 -2.62 -12.96
C LEU A 47 3.62 -2.89 -11.89
N LYS A 48 3.76 -4.02 -11.20
CA LYS A 48 2.92 -4.36 -10.04
C LYS A 48 3.50 -3.71 -8.78
N ILE A 49 2.66 -2.97 -8.07
CA ILE A 49 3.00 -2.38 -6.76
C ILE A 49 2.95 -3.48 -5.69
N HIS A 50 3.93 -3.50 -4.79
CA HIS A 50 3.93 -4.42 -3.64
C HIS A 50 2.63 -4.29 -2.82
N PRO A 51 2.01 -5.39 -2.37
CA PRO A 51 0.79 -5.39 -1.57
C PRO A 51 0.86 -4.46 -0.36
N ASP A 52 1.97 -4.43 0.37
CA ASP A 52 2.12 -3.57 1.56
C ASP A 52 1.98 -2.08 1.24
N ILE A 53 2.66 -1.65 0.17
CA ILE A 53 2.56 -0.27 -0.32
C ILE A 53 1.13 -0.01 -0.81
N LYS A 54 0.56 -0.95 -1.58
CA LYS A 54 -0.80 -0.84 -2.13
C LYS A 54 -1.86 -0.79 -1.02
N TRP A 55 -1.65 -1.45 0.12
CA TRP A 55 -2.56 -1.45 1.26
C TRP A 55 -2.55 -0.13 2.00
N GLN A 56 -1.37 0.49 2.11
CA GLN A 56 -1.18 1.79 2.75
C GLN A 56 -1.55 2.99 1.87
N ILE A 57 -1.94 2.80 0.60
CA ILE A 57 -2.38 3.89 -0.27
C ILE A 57 -3.92 3.94 -0.33
N CYS A 58 -4.50 5.13 -0.10
CA CYS A 58 -5.93 5.36 -0.27
C CYS A 58 -6.37 5.13 -1.71
N LYS A 59 -7.48 4.42 -1.96
CA LYS A 59 -7.96 4.14 -3.32
C LYS A 59 -8.43 5.39 -4.08
N LYS A 60 -8.90 6.43 -3.37
CA LYS A 60 -9.48 7.65 -3.94
C LYS A 60 -8.41 8.75 -4.08
N CYS A 61 -7.98 9.36 -2.98
CA CYS A 61 -7.02 10.47 -3.00
C CYS A 61 -5.55 10.06 -3.14
N ARG A 62 -5.21 8.77 -2.98
CA ARG A 62 -3.83 8.25 -2.93
C ARG A 62 -2.97 8.73 -1.75
N CYS A 63 -3.54 9.44 -0.76
CA CYS A 63 -2.86 9.71 0.50
C CYS A 63 -2.36 8.41 1.16
N MET A 64 -1.20 8.47 1.79
CA MET A 64 -0.74 7.38 2.67
C MET A 64 -1.66 7.27 3.87
N LEU A 65 -2.05 6.04 4.20
CA LEU A 65 -2.88 5.67 5.33
C LEU A 65 -1.97 5.23 6.47
N ILE A 66 -1.81 6.11 7.46
CA ILE A 66 -1.08 5.88 8.69
C ILE A 66 -2.13 5.89 9.81
N ASP A 67 -2.17 4.81 10.59
CA ASP A 67 -3.14 4.71 11.67
C ASP A 67 -2.95 5.85 12.68
N LYS A 68 -4.06 6.38 13.18
CA LYS A 68 -4.14 7.53 14.11
C LYS A 68 -3.65 8.88 13.58
N GLU A 69 -3.02 8.95 12.41
CA GLU A 69 -2.59 10.20 11.78
C GLU A 69 -3.49 10.57 10.60
N THR A 70 -3.27 9.93 9.45
CA THR A 70 -4.00 10.22 8.19
C THR A 70 -5.17 9.29 7.93
N ALA A 71 -5.29 8.23 8.73
CA ALA A 71 -6.36 7.27 8.63
C ALA A 71 -6.74 6.72 10.01
N THR A 72 -7.96 6.22 10.11
CA THR A 72 -8.43 5.48 11.29
C THR A 72 -8.63 4.02 10.92
N MET A 73 -7.93 3.12 11.59
CA MET A 73 -8.16 1.68 11.50
C MET A 73 -9.15 1.23 12.59
N LYS A 74 -10.19 0.49 12.20
CA LYS A 74 -11.15 -0.14 13.12
C LYS A 74 -11.34 -1.60 12.77
N ILE A 75 -11.32 -2.47 13.78
CA ILE A 75 -11.71 -3.88 13.62
C ILE A 75 -13.21 -3.97 13.88
N LYS A 76 -13.96 -4.36 12.86
CA LYS A 76 -15.39 -4.64 12.95
C LYS A 76 -15.61 -6.14 13.02
N ARG A 77 -16.50 -6.56 13.92
CA ARG A 77 -16.99 -7.93 13.97
C ARG A 77 -18.36 -7.95 13.31
N THR A 78 -18.50 -8.79 12.30
CA THR A 78 -19.79 -9.23 11.74
C THR A 78 -20.09 -10.62 12.30
N GLU A 79 -21.34 -11.06 12.20
CA GLU A 79 -21.78 -12.37 12.70
C GLU A 79 -20.91 -13.52 12.16
N GLU A 80 -20.49 -13.42 10.89
CA GLU A 80 -19.74 -14.47 10.19
C GLU A 80 -18.22 -14.20 10.09
N SER A 81 -17.74 -12.97 10.30
CA SER A 81 -16.32 -12.65 10.09
C SER A 81 -15.82 -11.41 10.83
N LYS A 82 -14.49 -11.28 10.97
CA LYS A 82 -13.85 -10.02 11.39
C LYS A 82 -13.33 -9.28 10.15
N VAL A 83 -13.44 -7.96 10.15
CA VAL A 83 -12.99 -7.09 9.06
C VAL A 83 -12.18 -5.94 9.64
N ILE A 84 -11.00 -5.70 9.08
CA ILE A 84 -10.20 -4.50 9.34
C ILE A 84 -10.64 -3.42 8.36
N GLN A 85 -11.34 -2.40 8.86
CA GLN A 85 -11.76 -1.26 8.08
C GLN A 85 -10.79 -0.10 8.29
N TRP A 86 -10.19 0.36 7.19
CA TRP A 86 -9.46 1.61 7.10
C TRP A 86 -10.39 2.73 6.62
N SER A 87 -10.35 3.87 7.29
CA SER A 87 -11.04 5.09 6.88
C SER A 87 -10.03 6.20 6.66
N CYS A 88 -10.03 6.81 5.47
CA CYS A 88 -9.12 7.91 5.15
C CYS A 88 -9.67 9.22 5.73
N ASN A 89 -8.86 9.94 6.52
CA ASN A 89 -9.27 11.20 7.15
C ASN A 89 -9.29 12.37 6.16
N THR A 90 -8.56 12.28 5.04
CA THR A 90 -8.51 13.31 4.01
C THR A 90 -9.71 13.30 3.05
N CYS A 91 -10.19 12.14 2.62
CA CYS A 91 -11.25 12.06 1.60
C CYS A 91 -12.46 11.19 1.99
N GLY A 92 -12.46 10.61 3.20
CA GLY A 92 -13.55 9.78 3.73
C GLY A 92 -13.67 8.39 3.10
N ALA A 93 -12.82 8.04 2.13
CA ALA A 93 -12.88 6.73 1.48
C ALA A 93 -12.57 5.62 2.48
N LYS A 94 -13.35 4.54 2.41
CA LYS A 94 -13.23 3.37 3.29
C LYS A 94 -12.68 2.18 2.53
N ARG A 95 -11.88 1.35 3.19
CA ARG A 95 -11.34 0.11 2.64
C ARG A 95 -11.39 -0.99 3.68
N ASN A 96 -11.97 -2.12 3.30
CA ASN A 96 -12.16 -3.26 4.17
C ASN A 96 -11.20 -4.39 3.78
N PHE A 97 -10.55 -4.99 4.77
CA PHE A 97 -9.75 -6.19 4.62
C PHE A 97 -10.34 -7.29 5.48
N PRO A 98 -10.55 -8.50 4.94
CA PRO A 98 -11.03 -9.62 5.73
C PRO A 98 -9.95 -10.05 6.74
N ALA A 99 -10.30 -10.11 8.02
CA ALA A 99 -9.49 -10.67 9.08
C ALA A 99 -10.05 -12.05 9.43
N LYS A 100 -9.68 -13.07 8.65
CA LYS A 100 -10.10 -14.45 8.95
C LYS A 100 -9.31 -15.00 10.14
N LYS A 101 -10.00 -15.69 11.04
CA LYS A 101 -9.45 -16.17 12.33
C LYS A 101 -8.55 -17.40 12.19
N ASN A 102 -8.77 -18.26 11.19
CA ASN A 102 -8.26 -19.64 11.16
C ASN A 102 -7.65 -20.08 9.80
N GLN A 103 -7.14 -19.17 8.98
CA GLN A 103 -6.41 -19.56 7.77
C GLN A 103 -5.13 -18.74 7.67
N GLU A 104 -3.99 -19.42 7.65
CA GLU A 104 -2.67 -18.92 7.21
C GLU A 104 -2.73 -18.55 5.72
N LYS A 105 -3.59 -17.59 5.37
CA LYS A 105 -3.57 -16.99 4.03
C LYS A 105 -2.51 -15.91 4.03
N THR A 106 -1.28 -16.36 3.88
CA THR A 106 -0.18 -15.51 3.44
C THR A 106 -0.50 -14.96 2.05
N ILE A 107 -0.01 -13.76 1.77
CA ILE A 107 -0.12 -13.19 0.43
C ILE A 107 0.66 -14.11 -0.50
N TRP A 108 0.22 -14.31 -1.76
CA TRP A 108 0.95 -15.18 -2.70
C TRP A 108 2.45 -14.83 -2.81
N LEU A 109 2.79 -13.54 -2.70
CA LEU A 109 4.17 -13.04 -2.72
C LEU A 109 5.01 -13.46 -1.51
N GLU A 110 4.40 -13.81 -0.39
CA GLU A 110 5.09 -14.32 0.82
C GLU A 110 5.34 -15.83 0.74
N ASN A 111 4.72 -16.52 -0.23
CA ASN A 111 4.96 -17.94 -0.44
C ASN A 111 6.37 -18.14 -1.02
N PRO A 112 7.25 -18.98 -0.41
CA PRO A 112 8.58 -19.24 -0.95
C PRO A 112 8.56 -19.72 -2.42
N LYS A 113 7.49 -20.42 -2.84
CA LYS A 113 7.32 -20.89 -4.22
C LYS A 113 7.08 -19.76 -5.23
N ALA A 114 6.69 -18.57 -4.78
CA ALA A 114 6.50 -17.41 -5.64
C ALA A 114 7.82 -16.66 -5.92
N ILE A 115 8.88 -16.97 -5.19
CA ILE A 115 10.20 -16.34 -5.35
C ILE A 115 10.93 -17.09 -6.46
N PHE A 116 11.17 -16.41 -7.58
CA PHE A 116 11.96 -16.95 -8.68
C PHE A 116 13.47 -16.74 -8.46
N GLU A 117 13.86 -15.55 -8.02
CA GLU A 117 15.26 -15.17 -7.81
C GLU A 117 15.34 -14.12 -6.69
N VAL A 118 16.29 -14.28 -5.78
CA VAL A 118 16.66 -13.27 -4.78
C VAL A 118 17.92 -12.58 -5.27
N ILE A 119 17.85 -11.25 -5.41
CA ILE A 119 18.97 -10.45 -5.89
C ILE A 119 19.66 -9.86 -4.66
N ASN A 120 20.86 -10.36 -4.38
CA ASN A 120 21.75 -9.84 -3.35
C ASN A 120 22.56 -8.65 -3.87
#